data_AF-A0A7Y2FU65-F1
#
_entry.id   AF-A0A7Y2FU65-F1
#
_cell.length_a   1.000
_cell.length_b   1.000
_cell.length_c   1.000
_cell.angle_alpha   90.00
_cell.angle_beta   90.00
_cell.angle_gamma   90.00
#
_symmetry.space_group_name_H-M   'P 1'
#
loop_
_entity.id
_entity.type
_entity.pdbx_description
1 polymer ?
#
loop_
_entity_poly.entity_id
_entity_poly.type
_entity_poly.pdbx_seq_one_letter_code
_entity_poly.pdbx_strand_id
1 'polypeptide(L)'
;MKQILAAIVCIAVGVGAGWILGPSIWSDYQLEAASLQPASEYQVTSARCRQRIFIIASCDIEFEHVSTGGKKEFDYLMLGRMGGTHVYALKTPDGQQITTNVGIDSIINRVLMLVAIGGVMVLLGVAVVYRKVTG
;
A
#
# COMPACT_ATOMS: atom_id res chain seq x y z
N MET A 1 -7.73 -23.96 23.59
CA MET A 1 -7.27 -24.30 22.22
C MET A 1 -7.81 -23.34 21.15
N LYS A 2 -9.14 -23.17 20.98
CA LYS A 2 -9.72 -22.28 19.95
C LYS A 2 -9.24 -20.81 20.00
N GLN A 3 -9.07 -20.25 21.20
CA GLN A 3 -8.59 -18.87 21.37
C GLN A 3 -7.12 -18.66 20.99
N ILE A 4 -6.27 -19.67 21.24
CA ILE A 4 -4.85 -19.62 20.85
C ILE A 4 -4.72 -19.71 19.32
N LEU A 5 -5.52 -20.59 18.70
CA LEU A 5 -5.57 -20.68 17.24
C LEU A 5 -5.99 -19.33 16.61
N ALA A 6 -7.03 -18.69 17.15
CA ALA A 6 -7.45 -17.36 16.69
C ALA A 6 -6.35 -16.31 16.83
N ALA A 7 -5.61 -16.32 17.95
CA ALA A 7 -4.49 -15.41 18.17
C ALA A 7 -3.35 -15.60 17.16
N ILE A 8 -2.99 -16.86 16.86
CA ILE A 8 -1.98 -17.20 15.85
C ILE A 8 -2.44 -16.69 14.47
N VAL A 9 -3.71 -16.89 14.12
CA VAL A 9 -4.27 -16.36 12.87
C VAL A 9 -4.18 -14.84 12.81
N CYS A 10 -4.53 -14.12 13.88
CA CYS A 10 -4.40 -12.67 13.92
C CYS A 10 -2.96 -12.19 13.72
N ILE A 11 -1.99 -12.82 14.40
CA ILE A 11 -0.58 -12.49 14.23
C ILE A 11 -0.12 -12.78 12.80
N ALA A 12 -0.47 -13.95 12.24
CA ALA A 12 -0.10 -14.33 10.89
C ALA A 12 -0.66 -13.35 9.84
N VAL A 13 -1.92 -12.93 9.98
CA VAL A 13 -2.53 -11.92 9.11
C VAL A 13 -1.82 -10.58 9.24
N GLY A 14 -1.53 -10.14 10.47
CA GLY A 14 -0.88 -8.85 10.68
C GLY A 14 0.54 -8.79 10.13
N VAL A 15 1.33 -9.85 10.34
CA VAL A 15 2.68 -10.00 9.77
C VAL A 15 2.61 -10.12 8.25
N GLY A 16 1.66 -10.91 7.71
CA GLY A 16 1.46 -11.07 6.28
C GLY A 16 1.11 -9.75 5.58
N ALA A 17 0.27 -8.91 6.20
CA ALA A 17 -0.04 -7.57 5.69
C ALA A 17 1.22 -6.69 5.60
N GLY A 18 2.08 -6.74 6.63
CA GLY A 18 3.38 -6.07 6.62
C GLY A 18 4.31 -6.57 5.53
N TRP A 19 4.35 -7.87 5.28
CA TRP A 19 5.21 -8.45 4.24
C TRP A 19 4.78 -8.06 2.83
N ILE A 20 3.46 -7.98 2.58
CA ILE A 20 2.91 -7.68 1.26
C ILE A 20 2.94 -6.16 0.98
N LEU A 21 2.50 -5.34 1.92
CA LEU A 21 2.35 -3.89 1.71
C LEU A 21 3.59 -3.09 2.10
N GLY A 22 4.40 -3.62 3.02
CA GLY A 22 5.57 -2.92 3.56
C GLY A 22 6.59 -2.50 2.51
N PRO A 23 7.04 -3.39 1.60
CA PRO A 23 8.06 -3.04 0.61
C PRO A 23 7.65 -1.89 -0.32
N SER A 24 6.39 -1.85 -0.77
CA SER A 24 5.92 -0.77 -1.66
C SER A 24 5.84 0.56 -0.92
N ILE A 25 5.33 0.55 0.31
CA ILE A 25 5.28 1.75 1.17
C ILE A 25 6.69 2.25 1.49
N TRP A 26 7.61 1.33 1.81
CA TRP A 26 8.99 1.67 2.14
C TRP A 26 9.76 2.24 0.96
N SER A 27 9.56 1.69 -0.25
CA SER A 27 10.14 2.21 -1.48
C SER A 27 9.64 3.63 -1.73
N ASP A 28 8.33 3.86 -1.64
CA ASP A 28 7.75 5.18 -1.88
C ASP A 28 8.13 6.20 -0.80
N TYR A 29 8.39 5.76 0.45
CA TYR A 29 8.74 6.64 1.57
C TYR A 29 10.16 7.18 1.47
N GLN A 30 11.06 6.43 0.83
CA GLN A 30 12.41 6.88 0.54
C GLN A 30 12.46 7.91 -0.60
N LEU A 31 11.37 8.06 -1.35
CA LEU A 31 11.30 9.03 -2.44
C LEU A 31 11.01 10.42 -1.88
N GLU A 32 11.90 11.37 -2.18
CA GLU A 32 11.64 12.77 -1.91
C GLU A 32 10.64 13.31 -2.94
N ALA A 33 9.40 13.52 -2.51
CA ALA A 33 8.30 14.00 -3.38
C ALA A 33 8.66 15.27 -4.18
N ALA A 34 9.48 16.16 -3.62
CA ALA A 34 9.93 17.39 -4.27
C ALA A 34 10.94 17.18 -5.42
N SER A 35 11.62 16.03 -5.44
CA SER A 35 12.61 15.69 -6.48
C SER A 35 12.01 14.89 -7.65
N LEU A 36 10.78 14.42 -7.50
CA LEU A 36 10.12 13.60 -8.51
C LEU A 36 9.74 14.43 -9.74
N GLN A 37 9.95 13.84 -10.92
CA GLN A 37 9.60 14.44 -12.19
C GLN A 37 8.50 13.63 -12.88
N PRO A 38 7.62 14.27 -13.68
CA PRO A 38 6.66 13.55 -14.50
C PRO A 38 7.36 12.56 -15.44
N ALA A 39 6.89 11.32 -15.47
CA ALA A 39 7.38 10.28 -16.37
C ALA A 39 6.52 10.23 -17.64
N SER A 40 6.72 11.20 -18.54
CA SER A 40 5.95 11.35 -19.79
C SER A 40 6.07 10.17 -20.75
N GLU A 41 7.10 9.34 -20.58
CA GLU A 41 7.30 8.10 -21.32
C GLU A 41 6.33 6.96 -20.93
N TYR A 42 5.54 7.14 -19.87
CA TYR A 42 4.52 6.19 -19.43
C TYR A 42 3.11 6.75 -19.65
N GLN A 43 2.26 5.95 -20.28
CA GLN A 43 0.84 6.24 -20.45
C GLN A 43 0.01 5.35 -19.53
N VAL A 44 -1.00 5.92 -18.89
CA VAL A 44 -1.98 5.15 -18.10
C VAL A 44 -2.83 4.31 -19.06
N THR A 45 -2.74 2.99 -18.95
CA THR A 45 -3.59 2.06 -19.71
C THR A 45 -4.83 1.67 -18.91
N SER A 46 -4.69 1.53 -17.59
CA SER A 46 -5.80 1.25 -16.68
C SER A 46 -5.61 1.98 -15.36
N ALA A 47 -6.69 2.55 -14.81
CA ALA A 47 -6.70 3.09 -13.46
C ALA A 47 -8.05 2.75 -12.82
N ARG A 48 -8.05 1.73 -11.95
CA ARG A 48 -9.24 1.22 -11.27
C ARG A 48 -9.15 1.49 -9.78
N CYS A 49 -9.68 2.63 -9.38
CA CYS A 49 -9.84 2.98 -7.97
C CYS A 49 -11.24 2.58 -7.47
N ARG A 50 -11.28 1.82 -6.38
CA ARG A 50 -12.51 1.37 -5.72
C ARG A 50 -12.44 1.69 -4.24
N GLN A 51 -13.48 2.34 -3.73
CA GLN A 51 -13.68 2.51 -2.30
C GLN A 51 -14.36 1.26 -1.73
N ARG A 52 -13.72 0.59 -0.77
CA ARG A 52 -14.26 -0.54 -0.01
C ARG A 52 -14.59 -0.06 1.40
N ILE A 53 -15.77 -0.40 1.94
CA ILE A 53 -16.16 -0.11 3.34
C ILE A 53 -15.79 1.32 3.78
N PHE A 54 -16.47 2.36 3.27
CA PHE A 54 -16.38 3.81 3.60
C PHE A 54 -14.99 4.48 3.78
N ILE A 55 -14.07 3.87 4.51
CA ILE A 55 -12.74 4.32 4.91
C ILE A 55 -11.59 3.58 4.21
N ILE A 56 -11.81 2.51 3.44
CA ILE A 56 -10.73 1.81 2.71
C ILE A 56 -10.84 2.13 1.21
N ALA A 57 -9.72 2.38 0.56
CA ALA A 57 -9.64 2.49 -0.89
C ALA A 57 -8.56 1.55 -1.43
N SER A 58 -8.87 0.92 -2.56
CA SER A 58 -7.92 0.14 -3.37
C SER A 58 -7.80 0.76 -4.75
N CYS A 59 -6.59 0.98 -5.25
CA CYS A 59 -6.35 1.43 -6.61
C CYS A 59 -5.38 0.52 -7.32
N ASP A 60 -5.84 -0.03 -8.43
CA ASP A 60 -5.04 -0.86 -9.32
C ASP A 60 -4.71 0.00 -10.55
N ILE A 61 -3.43 0.29 -10.78
CA ILE A 61 -2.97 1.22 -11.81
C ILE A 61 -1.99 0.51 -12.72
N GLU A 62 -2.24 0.55 -14.02
CA GLU A 62 -1.40 -0.01 -15.06
C GLU A 62 -0.88 1.11 -15.95
N PHE A 63 0.44 1.13 -16.13
CA PHE A 63 1.12 1.99 -17.10
C PHE A 63 1.79 1.16 -18.17
N GLU A 64 1.86 1.73 -19.36
CA GLU A 64 2.61 1.19 -20.49
C GLU A 64 3.64 2.21 -20.96
N HIS A 65 4.87 1.75 -21.18
CA HIS A 65 5.95 2.58 -21.70
C HIS A 65 5.74 2.80 -23.20
N VAL A 66 5.61 4.06 -23.62
CA VAL A 66 5.17 4.43 -24.97
C VAL A 66 6.05 3.87 -26.09
N SER A 67 7.38 3.80 -25.89
CA SER A 67 8.29 3.31 -26.93
C SER A 67 8.58 1.80 -26.89
N THR A 68 8.40 1.13 -25.75
CA THR A 68 8.81 -0.28 -25.57
C THR A 68 7.62 -1.22 -25.38
N GLY A 69 6.42 -0.68 -25.10
CA GLY A 69 5.25 -1.48 -24.71
C GLY A 69 5.40 -2.12 -23.32
N GLY A 70 6.45 -1.75 -22.56
CA GLY A 70 6.71 -2.34 -21.24
C GLY A 70 5.65 -1.94 -20.23
N LYS A 71 5.01 -2.92 -19.59
CA LYS A 71 3.95 -2.70 -18.61
C LYS A 71 4.49 -2.61 -17.19
N LYS A 72 3.90 -1.72 -16.39
CA LYS A 72 4.11 -1.62 -14.94
C LYS A 72 2.78 -1.52 -14.23
N GLU A 73 2.63 -2.33 -13.19
CA GLU A 73 1.43 -2.38 -12.35
C GLU A 73 1.75 -1.86 -10.96
N PHE A 74 0.82 -1.09 -10.40
CA PHE A 74 0.87 -0.55 -9.05
C PHE A 74 -0.45 -0.80 -8.35
N ASP A 75 -0.37 -1.52 -7.23
CA ASP A 75 -1.50 -1.80 -6.37
C ASP A 75 -1.38 -1.01 -5.07
N TYR A 76 -2.33 -0.11 -4.84
CA TYR A 76 -2.37 0.71 -3.64
C TYR A 76 -3.56 0.36 -2.77
N LEU A 77 -3.30 0.10 -1.49
CA LEU A 77 -4.31 -0.05 -0.47
C LEU A 77 -4.09 1.01 0.61
N MET A 78 -5.13 1.81 0.88
CA MET A 78 -5.00 2.97 1.76
C MET A 78 -6.30 3.27 2.49
N LEU A 79 -6.21 4.12 3.51
CA LEU A 79 -7.37 4.71 4.17
C LEU A 79 -7.83 6.00 3.45
N GLY A 80 -9.14 6.23 3.42
CA GLY A 80 -9.76 7.44 2.88
C GLY A 80 -10.56 7.21 1.59
N ARG A 81 -10.98 8.33 0.99
CA ARG A 81 -11.73 8.35 -0.28
C ARG A 81 -10.76 8.55 -1.42
N MET A 82 -10.98 7.82 -2.51
CA MET A 82 -10.23 8.03 -3.75
C MET A 82 -11.22 8.10 -4.91
N GLY A 83 -11.33 9.29 -5.50
CA GLY A 83 -12.23 9.60 -6.60
C GLY A 83 -11.96 11.01 -7.11
N GLY A 84 -11.91 11.16 -8.45
CA GLY A 84 -11.70 12.46 -9.10
C GLY A 84 -10.23 12.88 -9.27
N THR A 85 -9.26 12.08 -8.81
CA THR A 85 -7.84 12.38 -8.99
C THR A 85 -7.34 11.90 -10.35
N HIS A 86 -6.67 12.77 -11.09
CA HIS A 86 -5.93 12.38 -12.29
C HIS A 86 -4.68 11.60 -11.90
N VAL A 87 -4.53 10.41 -12.46
CA VAL A 87 -3.39 9.52 -12.20
C VAL A 87 -2.31 9.76 -13.24
N TYR A 88 -1.05 9.89 -12.80
CA TYR A 88 0.11 9.99 -13.67
C TYR A 88 1.36 9.38 -13.03
N ALA A 89 2.29 8.95 -13.87
CA ALA A 89 3.55 8.36 -13.45
C ALA A 89 4.56 9.45 -13.07
N LEU A 90 5.32 9.17 -12.02
CA LEU A 90 6.42 9.97 -11.52
C LEU A 90 7.70 9.13 -11.55
N LYS A 91 8.84 9.76 -11.78
CA LYS A 91 10.15 9.11 -11.75
C LYS A 91 11.16 9.92 -10.94
N THR A 92 12.16 9.23 -10.41
CA THR A 92 13.34 9.86 -9.82
C THR A 92 14.18 10.56 -10.89
N PRO A 93 15.02 11.56 -10.53
CA PRO A 93 15.89 12.26 -11.48
C PRO A 93 16.85 11.34 -12.26
N ASP A 94 17.27 10.22 -11.66
CA ASP A 94 18.10 9.19 -12.29
C ASP A 94 17.31 8.19 -13.16
N GLY A 95 15.97 8.31 -13.18
CA GLY A 95 15.05 7.44 -13.92
C GLY A 95 14.96 6.00 -13.42
N GLN A 96 15.60 5.66 -12.30
CA GLN A 96 15.68 4.27 -11.83
C GLN A 96 14.39 3.81 -11.14
N GLN A 97 13.71 4.72 -10.44
CA GLN A 97 12.48 4.41 -9.71
C GLN A 97 11.30 5.13 -10.33
N ILE A 98 10.20 4.41 -10.46
CA ILE A 98 8.94 4.92 -11.00
C ILE A 98 7.86 4.64 -9.96
N THR A 99 7.08 5.67 -9.68
CA THR A 99 5.95 5.65 -8.76
C THR A 99 4.79 6.42 -9.38
N THR A 100 3.73 6.66 -8.61
CA THR A 100 2.57 7.44 -9.05
C THR A 100 2.33 8.59 -8.10
N ASN A 101 1.71 9.66 -8.60
CA ASN A 101 1.23 10.75 -7.75
C ASN A 101 0.31 10.23 -6.64
N VAL A 102 -0.59 9.30 -6.99
CA VAL A 102 -1.49 8.61 -6.07
C VAL A 102 -0.71 7.93 -4.94
N GLY A 103 0.35 7.19 -5.27
CA GLY A 103 1.16 6.45 -4.31
C GLY A 103 1.87 7.36 -3.31
N ILE A 104 2.39 8.51 -3.78
CA ILE A 104 3.09 9.51 -2.99
C ILE A 104 2.11 10.33 -2.13
N ASP A 105 1.06 10.87 -2.73
CA ASP A 105 0.06 11.71 -2.04
C ASP A 105 -0.66 10.94 -0.92
N SER A 106 -0.84 9.63 -1.12
CA SER A 106 -1.51 8.75 -0.15
C SER A 106 -0.56 8.01 0.79
N ILE A 107 0.74 8.32 0.79
CA ILE A 107 1.72 7.50 1.52
C ILE A 107 1.43 7.40 3.01
N ILE A 108 1.03 8.51 3.63
CA ILE A 108 0.64 8.54 5.04
C ILE A 108 -0.60 7.65 5.26
N ASN A 109 -1.58 7.72 4.36
CA ASN A 109 -2.79 6.90 4.45
C ASN A 109 -2.51 5.41 4.26
N ARG A 110 -1.51 5.05 3.44
CA ARG A 110 -1.03 3.68 3.25
C ARG A 110 -0.29 3.18 4.50
N VAL A 111 0.57 4.00 5.09
CA VAL A 111 1.24 3.69 6.37
C VAL A 111 0.20 3.48 7.48
N LEU A 112 -0.77 4.40 7.61
CA LEU A 112 -1.85 4.28 8.58
C LEU A 112 -2.69 3.02 8.35
N MET A 113 -2.97 2.67 7.09
CA MET A 113 -3.65 1.42 6.74
C MET A 113 -2.87 0.19 7.22
N LEU A 114 -1.56 0.17 6.97
CA LEU A 114 -0.69 -0.93 7.39
C LEU A 114 -0.63 -1.04 8.93
N VAL A 115 -0.50 0.08 9.64
CA VAL A 115 -0.50 0.08 11.12
C VAL A 115 -1.87 -0.32 11.67
N ALA A 116 -2.96 0.19 11.09
CA ALA A 116 -4.32 -0.08 11.54
C ALA A 116 -4.71 -1.55 11.35
N ILE A 117 -4.33 -2.19 10.25
CA ILE A 117 -4.62 -3.62 10.03
C ILE A 117 -3.52 -4.49 10.64
N GLY A 118 -2.27 -4.27 10.23
CA GLY A 118 -1.14 -5.10 10.64
C GLY A 118 -0.87 -4.98 12.14
N GLY A 119 -0.71 -3.76 12.62
CA GLY A 119 -0.41 -3.49 14.03
C GLY A 119 -1.52 -3.94 14.97
N VAL A 120 -2.78 -3.61 14.68
CA VAL A 120 -3.91 -4.01 15.53
C VAL A 120 -4.07 -5.53 15.56
N MET A 121 -3.94 -6.22 14.43
CA MET A 121 -4.07 -7.68 14.38
C MET A 121 -2.95 -8.38 15.18
N VAL A 122 -1.70 -7.91 15.08
CA VAL A 122 -0.60 -8.42 15.90
C VAL A 122 -0.85 -8.14 17.39
N LEU A 123 -1.22 -6.91 17.76
CA LEU A 123 -1.47 -6.52 19.14
C LEU A 123 -2.60 -7.34 19.77
N LEU A 124 -3.71 -7.53 19.06
CA LEU A 124 -4.82 -8.36 19.52
C LEU A 124 -4.40 -9.82 19.74
N GLY A 125 -3.65 -10.40 18.79
CA GLY A 125 -3.15 -11.77 18.93
C GLY A 125 -2.20 -11.92 20.13
N VAL A 126 -1.25 -11.00 20.29
CA VAL A 126 -0.33 -10.98 21.44
C VAL A 126 -1.09 -10.81 22.75
N ALA A 127 -2.05 -9.90 22.82
CA ALA A 127 -2.86 -9.67 24.03
C ALA A 127 -3.65 -10.91 24.45
N VAL A 128 -4.20 -11.68 23.48
CA VAL A 128 -4.92 -12.93 23.76
C VAL A 128 -3.97 -14.00 24.29
N VAL A 129 -2.78 -14.15 23.69
CA VAL A 129 -1.77 -15.10 24.17
C VAL A 129 -1.30 -14.72 25.57
N TYR A 130 -0.97 -13.45 25.78
CA TYR A 130 -0.52 -12.93 27.07
C TYR A 130 -1.54 -13.22 28.18
N ARG A 131 -2.81 -12.85 27.97
CA ARG A 131 -3.89 -13.12 28.94
C ARG A 131 -4.05 -14.60 29.28
N LYS A 132 -3.78 -15.51 28.33
CA LYS A 132 -3.88 -16.96 28.54
C LYS A 132 -2.68 -17.59 29.23
N VAL A 133 -1.53 -16.93 29.18
CA VAL A 133 -0.32 -17.39 29.86
C VAL A 133 -0.29 -16.90 31.30
N THR A 134 -0.79 -15.68 31.56
CA THR A 134 -0.73 -15.05 32.89
C THR A 134 -2.00 -15.23 33.74
N GLY A 135 -3.07 -15.79 33.20
CA GLY A 135 -4.35 -15.98 33.90
C GLY A 135 -4.92 -17.36 33.69
#